data_AF-A0A938VMG8-F1
#
_entry.id   AF-A0A938VMG8-F1
#
_cell.length_a   1.000
_cell.length_b   1.000
_cell.length_c   1.000
_cell.angle_alpha   90.00
_cell.angle_beta   90.00
_cell.angle_gamma   90.00
#
_symmetry.space_group_name_H-M   'P 1'
#
loop_
_entity.id
_entity.type
_entity.pdbx_description
1 polymer ?
#
loop_
_entity_poly.entity_id
_entity_poly.type
_entity_poly.pdbx_seq_one_letter_code
_entity_poly.pdbx_strand_id
1 'polypeptide(L)' 'MPSEEKTIILRVIENYVRTGEANDARVKVTSLPQGKTSYVEQTGLDGRSIILDEYRVDGAVIWAGYSSRSETVYLSRASS' A
#
# COMPACT_ATOMS: atom_id res chain seq x y z
N MET A 1 15.33 -13.80 3.82
CA MET A 1 13.88 -13.96 3.53
C MET A 1 13.23 -12.60 3.60
N PRO A 2 12.28 -12.24 2.72
CA PRO A 2 11.49 -11.02 2.88
C PRO A 2 10.77 -11.03 4.23
N SER A 3 10.55 -9.86 4.83
CA SER A 3 9.64 -9.77 5.97
C SER A 3 8.22 -10.19 5.55
N GLU A 4 7.42 -10.61 6.51
CA GLU A 4 6.01 -10.91 6.29
C GLU A 4 5.29 -9.70 5.67
N GLU A 5 5.54 -8.50 6.18
CA GLU A 5 5.00 -7.24 5.67
C GLU A 5 5.34 -7.02 4.19
N LYS A 6 6.62 -7.22 3.81
CA LYS A 6 7.05 -7.08 2.42
C LYS A 6 6.36 -8.11 1.51
N THR A 7 6.12 -9.32 2.01
CA THR A 7 5.43 -10.38 1.26
C THR A 7 3.96 -10.03 1.05
N ILE A 8 3.29 -9.47 2.07
CA ILE A 8 1.93 -8.97 1.99
C ILE A 8 1.85 -7.83 0.96
N ILE A 9 2.71 -6.83 1.07
CA ILE A 9 2.72 -5.67 0.17
C ILE A 9 2.90 -6.11 -1.29
N LEU A 10 3.90 -6.96 -1.58
CA LEU A 10 4.16 -7.42 -2.95
C LEU A 10 2.96 -8.17 -3.53
N ARG A 11 2.32 -9.06 -2.75
CA ARG A 11 1.10 -9.76 -3.18
C ARG A 11 -0.02 -8.78 -3.57
N VAL A 12 -0.26 -7.77 -2.74
CA VAL A 12 -1.29 -6.76 -2.98
C VAL A 12 -0.97 -5.94 -4.22
N ILE A 13 0.28 -5.49 -4.38
CA ILE A 13 0.71 -4.68 -5.53
C ILE A 13 0.59 -5.48 -6.83
N GLU A 14 1.01 -6.75 -6.84
CA GLU A 14 0.89 -7.60 -8.01
C GLU A 14 -0.57 -7.80 -8.43
N ASN A 15 -1.48 -8.01 -7.48
CA ASN A 15 -2.92 -8.08 -7.76
C ASN A 15 -3.40 -6.74 -8.35
N TYR A 16 -3.12 -5.63 -7.66
CA TYR A 16 -3.54 -4.29 -8.07
C TYR A 16 -3.05 -3.90 -9.47
N VAL A 17 -1.81 -4.24 -9.83
CA VAL A 17 -1.25 -3.94 -11.16
C VAL A 17 -1.91 -4.77 -12.26
N ARG A 18 -2.26 -6.04 -11.97
CA ARG A 18 -2.87 -6.95 -12.96
C ARG A 18 -4.37 -6.70 -13.16
N THR A 19 -5.10 -6.37 -12.10
CA THR A 19 -6.57 -6.28 -12.11
C THR A 19 -7.09 -4.84 -12.04
N GLY A 20 -6.28 -3.91 -11.53
CA GLY A 20 -6.71 -2.56 -11.17
C GLY A 20 -7.49 -2.49 -9.85
N GLU A 21 -7.71 -3.62 -9.17
CA GLU A 21 -8.51 -3.68 -7.95
C GLU A 21 -7.64 -3.57 -6.69
N ALA A 22 -7.99 -2.62 -5.82
CA ALA A 22 -7.33 -2.46 -4.53
C ALA A 22 -8.02 -3.35 -3.49
N ASN A 23 -7.85 -4.67 -3.62
CA ASN A 23 -8.39 -5.66 -2.70
C ASN A 23 -7.40 -6.80 -2.43
N ASP A 24 -7.61 -7.50 -1.32
CA ASP A 24 -6.88 -8.70 -0.93
C ASP A 24 -7.74 -9.55 0.02
N ALA A 25 -7.55 -10.86 0.01
CA ALA A 25 -8.35 -11.79 0.81
C ALA A 25 -7.98 -11.78 2.30
N ARG A 26 -6.80 -11.26 2.70
CA ARG A 26 -6.25 -11.40 4.05
C ARG A 26 -6.01 -10.07 4.75
N VAL A 27 -5.81 -9.00 4.00
CA VAL A 27 -5.54 -7.66 4.55
C VAL A 27 -6.48 -6.63 3.94
N LYS A 28 -6.72 -5.55 4.67
CA LYS A 28 -7.41 -4.40 4.12
C LYS A 28 -6.50 -3.71 3.11
N VAL A 29 -7.08 -3.19 2.04
CA VAL A 29 -6.34 -2.42 1.05
C VAL A 29 -7.04 -1.08 0.87
N THR A 30 -6.26 -0.01 0.98
CA THR A 30 -6.74 1.36 0.79
C THR A 30 -5.97 1.99 -0.37
N SER A 31 -6.67 2.25 -1.47
CA SER A 31 -6.12 3.04 -2.57
C SER A 31 -6.20 4.52 -2.25
N LEU A 32 -5.06 5.19 -2.25
CA LEU A 32 -4.91 6.61 -2.04
C LEU A 32 -4.95 7.34 -3.39
N PRO A 33 -5.21 8.66 -3.39
CA PRO A 33 -5.05 9.48 -4.58
C PRO A 33 -3.65 9.32 -5.20
N GLN A 34 -3.55 9.44 -6.52
CA GLN A 34 -2.30 9.29 -7.25
C GLN A 34 -1.20 10.23 -6.74
N GLY A 35 0.04 9.75 -6.76
CA GLY A 35 1.22 10.51 -6.36
C GLY A 35 1.40 10.68 -4.85
N LYS A 36 0.52 10.12 -4.01
CA LYS A 36 0.75 10.09 -2.57
C LYS A 36 1.91 9.15 -2.23
N THR A 37 2.86 9.64 -1.44
CA THR A 37 4.02 8.90 -0.90
C THR A 37 3.94 8.72 0.62
N SER A 38 2.89 9.25 1.23
CA SER A 38 2.60 9.09 2.65
C SER A 38 1.10 9.21 2.93
N TYR A 39 0.66 8.67 4.06
CA TYR A 39 -0.70 8.80 4.57
C TYR A 39 -0.69 9.00 6.08
N VAL A 40 -1.63 9.78 6.62
CA VAL A 40 -1.80 9.90 8.07
C VAL A 40 -2.95 8.99 8.47
N GLU A 41 -2.61 7.86 9.09
CA GLU A 41 -3.57 6.95 9.71
C GLU A 41 -4.06 7.55 11.02
N GLN A 42 -5.37 7.80 11.11
CA GLN A 42 -6.02 8.39 12.28
C GLN A 42 -6.64 7.30 13.18
N THR A 43 -6.43 7.43 14.49
CA THR A 43 -7.04 6.59 15.52
C THR A 43 -7.47 7.45 16.70
N GLY A 44 -8.74 7.87 16.70
CA GLY A 44 -9.25 8.82 17.69
C GLY A 44 -8.58 10.19 17.53
N LEU A 45 -7.85 10.63 18.56
CA LEU A 45 -7.10 11.89 18.57
C LEU A 45 -5.62 11.73 18.20
N ASP A 46 -5.17 10.50 17.98
CA ASP A 46 -3.79 10.16 17.62
C ASP A 46 -3.68 9.85 16.13
N GLY A 47 -2.61 10.33 15.51
CA GLY A 47 -2.34 10.17 14.08
C GLY A 47 -0.92 9.68 13.84
N ARG A 48 -0.76 8.64 13.04
CA ARG A 48 0.55 8.11 12.64
C ARG A 48 0.77 8.31 11.15
N SER A 49 1.90 8.90 10.79
CA SER A 49 2.35 8.93 9.40
C SER A 49 2.84 7.56 8.97
N ILE A 50 2.24 7.03 7.92
CA ILE A 50 2.70 5.87 7.16
C ILE A 50 3.47 6.42 5.96
N ILE A 51 4.76 6.13 5.89
CA ILE A 51 5.60 6.42 4.72
C ILE A 51 5.47 5.24 3.78
N LEU A 52 5.33 5.53 2.48
CA LEU A 52 5.20 4.52 1.45
C LEU A 52 6.54 4.35 0.73
N ASP A 53 6.92 3.09 0.50
CA ASP A 53 8.08 2.75 -0.30
C ASP A 53 7.70 2.63 -1.77
N GLU A 54 8.65 2.91 -2.67
CA GLU A 54 8.47 2.74 -4.11
C GLU A 54 8.61 1.27 -4.51
N TYR A 55 7.66 0.77 -5.28
CA TYR A 55 7.68 -0.55 -5.90
C TYR A 55 7.50 -0.43 -7.41
N ARG A 56 8.28 -1.21 -8.17
CA ARG A 56 8.19 -1.29 -9.63
C ARG A 56 7.75 -2.70 -10.01
N VAL A 57 6.55 -2.82 -10.57
CA VAL A 57 5.93 -4.09 -10.98
C VAL A 57 5.30 -3.91 -12.35
N ASP A 58 5.66 -4.77 -13.30
CA ASP A 58 5.16 -4.77 -14.68
C ASP A 58 5.21 -3.38 -15.37
N GLY A 59 6.28 -2.62 -15.10
CA GLY A 59 6.48 -1.26 -15.64
C GLY A 59 5.66 -0.16 -14.96
N ALA A 60 4.78 -0.50 -14.01
CA ALA A 60 4.08 0.48 -13.17
C ALA A 60 4.89 0.80 -11.90
N VAL A 61 4.85 2.07 -11.49
CA VAL A 61 5.42 2.54 -10.21
C VAL A 61 4.28 2.71 -9.20
N ILE A 62 4.34 1.96 -8.11
CA ILE A 62 3.35 1.97 -7.03
C ILE A 62 4.07 2.35 -5.73
N TRP A 63 3.54 3.34 -5.03
CA TRP A 63 3.91 3.66 -3.66
C TRP A 63 3.06 2.80 -2.72
N ALA A 64 3.67 2.04 -1.82
CA ALA A 64 2.90 1.25 -0.86
C ALA A 64 3.55 1.15 0.51
N GLY A 65 2.73 0.91 1.52
CA GLY A 65 3.16 0.69 2.90
C GLY A 65 2.13 -0.11 3.68
N TYR A 66 2.59 -0.84 4.69
CA TYR A 66 1.74 -1.65 5.56
C TYR A 66 1.64 -1.03 6.94
N SER A 67 0.42 -0.89 7.45
CA SER A 67 0.19 -0.62 8.87
C SER A 67 -0.20 -1.91 9.57
N SER A 68 0.68 -2.40 10.45
CA SER A 68 0.38 -3.52 11.34
C SER A 68 -0.69 -3.18 12.40
N ARG A 69 -0.96 -1.89 12.64
CA ARG A 69 -1.99 -1.43 13.58
C ARG A 69 -3.40 -1.65 13.06
N SER A 70 -3.61 -1.43 11.76
CA SER A 70 -4.91 -1.56 11.11
C SER A 70 -4.99 -2.74 10.14
N GLU A 71 -3.91 -3.50 10.02
CA GLU A 71 -3.72 -4.59 9.04
C GLU A 71 -4.08 -4.13 7.63
N THR A 72 -3.64 -2.92 7.28
CA THR A 72 -3.99 -2.24 6.02
C THR A 72 -2.76 -1.99 5.18
N VAL A 73 -2.82 -2.40 3.91
CA VAL A 73 -1.91 -1.92 2.87
C VAL A 73 -2.47 -0.64 2.27
N TYR A 74 -1.72 0.43 2.38
CA TYR A 74 -1.98 1.67 1.66
C TYR A 74 -1.20 1.63 0.36
N LEU A 75 -1.85 1.93 -0.76
CA LEU A 75 -1.19 1.99 -2.06
C LEU A 75 -1.60 3.24 -2.84
N SER A 76 -0.70 3.72 -3.70
CA SER A 76 -0.88 4.90 -4.53
C SER A 76 -0.10 4.69 -5.81
N ARG A 77 -0.74 4.90 -6.96
CA ARG A 77 -0.02 4.87 -8.24
C ARG A 77 0.79 6.15 -8.39
N ALA A 78 2.04 6.06 -8.85
CA ALA A 78 2.81 7.25 -9.19
C ALA A 78 2.10 8.07 -10.28
N SER A 79 2.19 9.39 -10.18
CA SER A 79 1.74 10.28 -11.25
C SER A 79 2.69 10.16 -12.45
N SER A 80 2.13 9.97 -13.64
CA SER A 80 2.83 10.05 -14.93
C SER A 80 3.25 11.47 -15.28
#